data_AF-A0A6P8WZP2-F1
#
_entry.id   AF-A0A6P8WZP2-F1
#
_cell.length_a   1.000
_cell.length_b   1.000
_cell.length_c   1.000
_cell.angle_alpha   90.00
_cell.angle_beta   90.00
_cell.angle_gamma   90.00
#
_symmetry.space_group_name_H-M   'P 1'
#
loop_
_entity.id
_entity.type
_entity.pdbx_description
1 polymer ?
#
loop_
_entity_poly.entity_id
_entity_poly.type
_entity_poly.pdbx_seq_one_letter_code
_entity_poly.pdbx_strand_id
1 'polypeptide(L)'
;MVGWSRLLLPAAQVVKNRAVMLTPECRSALQQQVRRMGGDHGHHHMTVKPSRFQWDKFKDLLHFYVMIGVIPITALVFYANVFVGPAQLAETPADYEPKHWEYERNPITRFIARYILSSQQQEYEKACHNLFEENEKAQIRLLEEEVRRKMSERNDYQAYYYRPTVAKYHRVSKEAAEELEALRGD
;
A
#
# COMPACT_ATOMS: atom_id res chain seq x y z
N MET A 1 4.53 11.17 -0.24
CA MET A 1 3.28 10.60 -0.77
C MET A 1 3.20 10.85 -2.29
N VAL A 2 3.72 9.94 -3.13
CA VAL A 2 3.85 10.16 -4.60
C VAL A 2 3.21 9.01 -5.42
N GLY A 3 2.44 8.13 -4.78
CA GLY A 3 1.82 6.96 -5.45
C GLY A 3 0.55 7.28 -6.25
N TRP A 4 -0.14 8.38 -5.92
CA TRP A 4 -1.48 8.68 -6.47
C TRP A 4 -1.47 9.51 -7.75
N SER A 5 -0.35 10.14 -8.11
CA SER A 5 -0.25 10.99 -9.32
C SER A 5 -0.34 10.18 -10.62
N ARG A 6 -0.07 8.87 -10.59
CA ARG A 6 -0.14 7.98 -11.77
C ARG A 6 -1.55 7.52 -12.15
N LEU A 7 -2.52 7.63 -11.24
CA LEU A 7 -3.91 7.25 -11.50
C LEU A 7 -4.70 8.31 -12.29
N LEU A 8 -4.21 9.56 -12.35
CA LEU A 8 -4.89 10.67 -13.02
C LEU A 8 -4.38 10.97 -14.45
N LEU A 9 -3.28 10.35 -14.90
CA LEU A 9 -2.85 10.46 -16.30
C LEU A 9 -3.89 9.98 -17.34
N PRO A 10 -4.69 8.91 -17.14
CA PRO A 10 -5.69 8.51 -18.13
C PRO A 10 -6.84 9.53 -18.26
N ALA A 11 -7.15 10.30 -17.20
CA ALA A 11 -8.19 11.32 -17.26
C ALA A 11 -7.81 12.47 -18.20
N ALA A 12 -6.54 12.88 -18.23
CA ALA A 12 -6.04 13.90 -19.15
C ALA A 12 -6.07 13.43 -20.62
N GLN A 13 -5.87 12.14 -20.88
CA GLN A 13 -6.02 11.55 -22.21
C GLN A 13 -7.48 11.48 -22.66
N VAL A 14 -8.42 11.20 -21.74
CA VAL A 14 -9.87 11.23 -22.04
C VAL A 14 -10.34 12.62 -22.46
N VAL A 15 -9.82 13.70 -21.85
CA VAL A 15 -10.14 15.08 -22.23
C VAL A 15 -9.65 15.41 -23.65
N LYS A 16 -8.46 14.94 -24.03
CA LYS A 16 -7.93 15.08 -25.40
C LYS A 16 -8.77 14.31 -26.42
N ASN A 17 -9.20 13.09 -26.08
CA ASN A 17 -10.06 12.26 -26.94
C ASN A 17 -11.49 12.83 -27.07
N ARG A 18 -11.97 13.58 -26.09
CA ARG A 18 -13.27 14.28 -26.15
C ARG A 18 -13.29 15.37 -27.22
N ALA A 19 -12.19 16.09 -27.41
CA ALA A 19 -12.08 17.09 -28.48
C ALA A 19 -12.15 16.46 -29.88
N VAL A 20 -11.58 15.26 -30.05
CA VAL A 20 -11.66 14.48 -31.30
C VAL A 20 -13.10 14.02 -31.59
N MET A 21 -13.86 13.62 -30.56
CA MET A 21 -15.28 13.24 -30.71
C MET A 21 -16.21 14.41 -31.09
N LEU A 22 -15.80 15.65 -30.83
CA LEU A 22 -16.56 16.86 -31.17
C LEU A 22 -16.25 17.40 -32.58
N THR A 23 -15.37 16.73 -33.34
CA THR A 23 -15.09 17.10 -34.72
C THR A 23 -16.36 16.98 -35.60
N PRO A 24 -16.52 17.85 -36.61
CA PRO A 24 -17.69 17.82 -37.50
C PRO A 24 -17.83 16.48 -38.23
N GLU A 25 -16.72 15.77 -38.48
CA GLU A 25 -16.72 14.45 -39.10
C GLU A 25 -17.34 13.38 -38.19
N CYS A 26 -16.95 13.31 -36.90
CA CYS A 26 -17.60 12.43 -35.93
C CYS A 26 -19.09 12.77 -35.74
N ARG A 27 -19.46 14.06 -35.78
CA ARG A 27 -20.84 14.52 -35.70
C ARG A 27 -21.67 14.10 -36.93
N SER A 28 -21.09 14.14 -38.13
CA SER A 28 -21.71 13.68 -39.37
C SER A 28 -21.83 12.15 -39.46
N ALA A 29 -20.89 11.40 -38.87
CA ALA A 29 -20.97 9.94 -38.74
C ALA A 29 -22.03 9.48 -37.71
N LEU A 30 -22.31 10.32 -36.70
CA LEU A 30 -23.40 10.14 -35.75
C LEU A 30 -24.76 10.66 -36.27
N GLN A 31 -24.75 11.46 -37.34
CA GLN A 31 -25.95 11.99 -37.98
C GLN A 31 -26.64 10.84 -38.74
N GLN A 32 -27.69 10.27 -38.14
CA GLN A 32 -28.44 9.16 -38.71
C GLN A 32 -28.93 9.50 -40.12
N GLN A 33 -28.34 8.86 -41.13
CA GLN A 33 -28.83 8.96 -42.49
C GLN A 33 -30.13 8.17 -42.61
N VAL A 34 -31.26 8.88 -42.71
CA VAL A 34 -32.56 8.28 -43.04
C VAL A 34 -32.60 8.05 -44.54
N ARG A 35 -32.43 6.79 -44.98
CA ARG A 35 -32.62 6.44 -46.39
C ARG A 35 -34.11 6.25 -46.67
N ARG A 36 -34.67 7.11 -47.52
CA ARG A 36 -36.03 6.92 -48.06
C ARG A 36 -35.95 5.92 -49.21
N MET A 37 -36.28 4.64 -48.95
CA MET A 37 -36.48 3.67 -50.02
C MET A 37 -37.90 3.88 -50.58
N GLY A 38 -38.00 4.17 -51.87
CA GLY A 38 -39.28 4.35 -52.56
C GLY A 38 -39.97 3.00 -52.72
N GLY A 39 -41.05 2.79 -51.98
CA GLY A 39 -41.94 1.63 -52.07
C GLY A 39 -43.20 1.90 -51.26
N ASP A 40 -44.34 1.90 -51.94
CA ASP A 40 -45.66 2.41 -51.53
C ASP A 40 -46.37 1.59 -50.44
N HIS A 41 -45.68 1.01 -49.46
CA HIS A 41 -46.33 0.26 -48.37
C HIS A 41 -45.70 0.61 -47.00
N GLY A 42 -46.32 1.56 -46.30
CA GLY A 42 -46.08 1.87 -44.89
C GLY A 42 -44.84 2.73 -44.60
N HIS A 43 -44.95 3.62 -43.61
CA HIS A 43 -43.90 4.56 -43.19
C HIS A 43 -42.68 3.91 -42.50
N HIS A 44 -42.32 2.68 -42.87
CA HIS A 44 -41.17 1.96 -42.33
C HIS A 44 -39.90 2.37 -43.08
N HIS A 45 -39.26 3.43 -42.59
CA HIS A 45 -37.95 3.85 -43.08
C HIS A 45 -36.83 3.15 -42.30
N MET A 46 -35.83 2.63 -43.00
CA MET A 46 -34.64 2.04 -42.37
C MET A 46 -33.75 3.16 -41.83
N THR A 47 -33.75 3.36 -40.52
CA THR A 47 -32.83 4.29 -39.86
C THR A 47 -31.42 3.70 -39.86
N VAL A 48 -30.49 4.29 -40.61
CA VAL A 48 -29.08 3.88 -40.56
C VAL A 48 -28.48 4.40 -39.24
N LYS A 49 -28.30 3.49 -38.28
CA LYS A 49 -27.67 3.74 -36.99
C LYS A 49 -26.38 2.92 -36.86
N PRO A 50 -25.35 3.42 -36.13
CA PRO A 50 -24.17 2.61 -35.86
C PRO A 50 -24.54 1.33 -35.10
N SER A 51 -23.74 0.28 -35.25
CA SER A 51 -23.98 -1.00 -34.57
C SER A 51 -23.88 -0.81 -33.06
N ARG A 52 -24.99 -1.11 -32.36
CA ARG A 52 -25.06 -1.10 -30.89
C ARG A 52 -24.66 -2.44 -30.26
N PHE A 53 -24.42 -3.46 -31.08
CA PHE A 53 -24.19 -4.83 -30.64
C PHE A 53 -23.06 -4.97 -29.61
N GLN A 54 -21.93 -4.30 -29.82
CA GLN A 54 -20.79 -4.38 -28.89
C GLN A 54 -21.11 -3.75 -27.53
N TRP A 55 -21.84 -2.64 -27.53
CA TRP A 55 -22.23 -1.96 -26.30
C TRP A 55 -23.26 -2.76 -25.51
N ASP A 56 -24.30 -3.26 -26.20
CA ASP A 56 -25.34 -4.07 -25.58
C ASP A 56 -24.73 -5.38 -25.04
N LYS A 57 -23.85 -6.05 -25.81
CA LYS A 57 -23.08 -7.23 -25.36
C LYS A 57 -22.20 -6.94 -24.14
N PHE A 58 -21.48 -5.82 -24.12
CA PHE A 58 -20.66 -5.44 -22.98
C PHE A 58 -21.50 -5.24 -21.71
N LYS A 59 -22.64 -4.55 -21.83
CA LYS A 59 -23.58 -4.37 -20.70
C LYS A 59 -24.11 -5.69 -20.17
N ASP A 60 -24.50 -6.59 -21.07
CA ASP A 60 -25.04 -7.90 -20.70
C ASP A 60 -23.98 -8.74 -19.98
N LEU A 61 -22.74 -8.76 -20.47
CA LEU A 61 -21.63 -9.45 -19.82
C LEU A 61 -21.30 -8.83 -18.45
N LEU A 62 -21.19 -7.51 -18.38
CA LEU A 62 -20.91 -6.82 -17.12
C LEU A 62 -22.00 -7.11 -16.08
N HIS A 63 -23.27 -6.99 -16.48
CA HIS A 63 -24.40 -7.27 -15.60
C HIS A 63 -24.38 -8.72 -15.11
N PHE A 64 -24.14 -9.68 -16.01
CA PHE A 64 -24.07 -11.09 -15.69
C PHE A 64 -22.99 -11.40 -14.65
N TYR A 65 -21.75 -10.95 -14.87
CA TYR A 65 -20.65 -11.21 -13.93
C TYR A 65 -20.81 -10.47 -12.60
N VAL A 66 -21.38 -9.27 -12.61
CA VAL A 66 -21.69 -8.54 -11.37
C VAL A 66 -22.79 -9.26 -10.58
N MET A 67 -23.88 -9.69 -11.24
CA MET A 67 -24.99 -10.35 -10.57
C MET A 67 -24.60 -11.71 -9.99
N ILE A 68 -23.73 -12.46 -10.66
CA ILE A 68 -23.14 -13.70 -10.12
C ILE A 68 -22.47 -13.47 -8.76
N GLY A 69 -21.83 -12.32 -8.55
CA GLY A 69 -21.24 -11.98 -7.25
C GLY A 69 -22.23 -11.38 -6.25
N VAL A 70 -23.07 -10.45 -6.70
CA VAL A 70 -23.97 -9.68 -5.81
C VAL A 70 -25.08 -10.55 -5.23
N ILE A 71 -25.67 -11.46 -6.02
CA ILE A 71 -26.78 -12.31 -5.56
C ILE A 71 -26.36 -13.21 -4.37
N PRO A 72 -25.29 -14.00 -4.43
CA PRO A 72 -24.90 -14.84 -3.30
C PRO A 72 -24.43 -14.04 -2.08
N ILE A 73 -23.74 -12.90 -2.29
CA ILE A 73 -23.31 -12.03 -1.18
C ILE A 73 -24.51 -11.44 -0.46
N THR A 74 -25.49 -10.90 -1.20
CA THR A 74 -26.70 -10.32 -0.59
C THR A 74 -27.54 -11.39 0.10
N ALA A 75 -27.65 -12.60 -0.47
CA ALA A 75 -28.30 -13.74 0.16
C ALA A 75 -27.62 -14.13 1.49
N LEU A 76 -26.28 -14.18 1.54
CA LEU A 76 -25.52 -14.47 2.76
C LEU A 76 -25.73 -13.39 3.83
N VAL A 77 -25.63 -12.11 3.46
CA VAL A 77 -25.84 -10.99 4.37
C VAL A 77 -27.27 -11.01 4.92
N PHE A 78 -28.25 -11.24 4.05
CA PHE A 78 -29.66 -11.36 4.44
C PHE A 78 -29.85 -12.53 5.41
N TYR A 79 -29.32 -13.71 5.08
CA TYR A 79 -29.38 -14.89 5.93
C TYR A 79 -28.77 -14.63 7.32
N ALA A 80 -27.56 -14.04 7.37
CA ALA A 80 -26.89 -13.74 8.63
C ALA A 80 -27.71 -12.77 9.50
N ASN A 81 -28.31 -11.74 8.92
CA ASN A 81 -29.10 -10.77 9.66
C ASN A 81 -30.46 -11.30 10.14
N VAL A 82 -31.11 -12.18 9.36
CA VAL A 82 -32.44 -12.71 9.70
C VAL A 82 -32.36 -13.86 10.69
N PHE A 83 -31.45 -14.81 10.49
CA PHE A 83 -31.39 -16.03 11.30
C PHE A 83 -30.50 -15.91 12.53
N VAL A 84 -29.39 -15.16 12.46
CA VAL A 84 -28.48 -14.97 13.60
C VAL A 84 -28.80 -13.66 14.31
N GLY A 85 -29.01 -12.59 13.55
CA GLY A 85 -29.30 -11.25 14.09
C GLY A 85 -28.09 -10.59 14.76
N PRO A 86 -28.23 -9.30 15.14
CA PRO A 86 -27.19 -8.59 15.88
C PRO A 86 -27.14 -9.05 17.34
N ALA A 87 -25.94 -9.12 17.91
CA ALA A 87 -25.76 -9.42 19.33
C ALA A 87 -26.22 -8.24 20.21
N GLN A 88 -26.70 -8.54 21.41
CA GLN A 88 -27.02 -7.56 22.43
C GLN A 88 -25.81 -7.36 23.35
N LEU A 89 -25.63 -6.14 23.84
CA LEU A 89 -24.61 -5.85 24.83
C LEU A 89 -25.03 -6.45 26.16
N ALA A 90 -24.17 -7.28 26.73
CA ALA A 90 -24.32 -7.85 28.05
C ALA A 90 -23.09 -7.49 28.88
N GLU A 91 -23.30 -7.38 30.20
CA GLU A 91 -22.18 -7.21 31.12
C GLU A 91 -21.30 -8.45 31.10
N THR A 92 -19.99 -8.23 31.21
CA THR A 92 -19.02 -9.32 31.27
C THR A 92 -19.19 -10.08 32.58
N PRO A 93 -19.43 -11.41 32.55
CA PRO A 93 -19.55 -12.18 33.78
C PRO A 93 -18.19 -12.27 34.49
N ALA A 94 -18.21 -12.31 35.83
CA ALA A 94 -17.01 -12.18 36.65
C ALA A 94 -15.92 -13.25 36.39
N ASP A 95 -16.34 -14.45 35.98
CA ASP A 95 -15.43 -15.60 35.80
C ASP A 95 -14.97 -15.80 34.35
N TYR A 96 -15.21 -14.83 33.45
CA TYR A 96 -14.93 -15.00 32.02
C TYR A 96 -14.36 -13.75 31.36
N GLU A 97 -13.19 -13.91 30.73
CA GLU A 97 -12.61 -12.89 29.85
C GLU A 97 -13.12 -13.09 28.41
N PRO A 98 -13.86 -12.12 27.84
CA PRO A 98 -14.37 -12.23 26.49
C PRO A 98 -13.25 -12.26 25.46
N LYS A 99 -13.44 -13.06 24.42
CA LYS A 99 -12.50 -13.13 23.30
C LYS A 99 -12.64 -11.90 22.41
N HIS A 100 -11.59 -11.58 21.66
CA HIS A 100 -11.52 -10.33 20.89
C HIS A 100 -12.65 -10.16 19.86
N TRP A 101 -13.20 -11.23 19.30
CA TRP A 101 -14.34 -11.14 18.36
C TRP A 101 -15.70 -10.99 19.05
N GLU A 102 -15.82 -11.28 20.35
CA GLU A 102 -17.10 -11.24 21.07
C GLU A 102 -17.59 -9.81 21.32
N TYR A 103 -16.65 -8.86 21.32
CA TYR A 103 -16.93 -7.43 21.36
C TYR A 103 -17.65 -6.91 20.10
N GLU A 104 -17.65 -7.66 18.99
CA GLU A 104 -18.27 -7.23 17.73
C GLU A 104 -19.77 -7.49 17.69
N ARG A 105 -20.59 -6.47 17.41
CA ARG A 105 -22.06 -6.58 17.39
C ARG A 105 -22.59 -7.41 16.22
N ASN A 106 -22.05 -7.19 15.02
CA ASN A 106 -22.56 -7.79 13.79
C ASN A 106 -21.97 -9.20 13.60
N PRO A 107 -22.78 -10.21 13.22
CA PRO A 107 -22.29 -11.59 13.08
C PRO A 107 -21.22 -11.75 12.00
N ILE A 108 -21.30 -10.95 10.93
CA ILE A 108 -20.31 -10.95 9.84
C ILE A 108 -18.97 -10.38 10.34
N THR A 109 -19.00 -9.24 11.02
CA THR A 109 -17.78 -8.64 11.60
C THR A 109 -17.16 -9.57 12.63
N ARG A 110 -17.97 -10.20 13.47
CA ARG A 110 -17.55 -11.22 14.44
C ARG A 110 -16.88 -12.43 13.77
N PHE A 111 -17.42 -12.91 12.65
CA PHE A 111 -16.81 -13.99 11.87
C PHE A 111 -15.44 -13.58 11.32
N ILE A 112 -15.34 -12.38 10.74
CA ILE A 112 -14.07 -11.84 10.21
C ILE A 112 -13.04 -11.68 11.34
N ALA A 113 -13.44 -11.11 12.48
CA ALA A 113 -12.58 -10.93 13.63
C ALA A 113 -12.07 -12.26 14.21
N ARG A 114 -12.88 -13.33 14.13
CA ARG A 114 -12.50 -14.65 14.63
C ARG A 114 -11.51 -15.39 13.74
N TYR A 115 -11.64 -15.29 12.42
CA TYR A 115 -10.90 -16.14 11.47
C TYR A 115 -9.83 -15.41 10.65
N ILE A 116 -9.96 -14.11 10.44
CA ILE A 116 -9.09 -13.36 9.53
C ILE A 116 -8.20 -12.38 10.30
N LEU A 117 -8.74 -11.68 11.28
CA LEU A 117 -8.02 -10.63 12.02
C LEU A 117 -7.37 -11.17 13.30
N SER A 118 -6.22 -10.58 13.64
CA SER A 118 -5.55 -10.76 14.94
C SER A 118 -6.33 -10.08 16.07
N SER A 119 -6.06 -10.49 17.31
CA SER A 119 -6.57 -9.78 18.48
C SER A 119 -5.86 -8.43 18.63
N GLN A 120 -6.58 -7.42 19.12
CA GLN A 120 -6.01 -6.10 19.38
C GLN A 120 -4.88 -6.15 20.41
N GLN A 121 -5.01 -7.02 21.42
CA GLN A 121 -3.97 -7.26 22.41
C GLN A 121 -2.67 -7.75 21.76
N GLN A 122 -2.76 -8.74 20.87
CA GLN A 122 -1.59 -9.28 20.17
C GLN A 122 -0.90 -8.19 19.33
N GLU A 123 -1.67 -7.36 18.61
CA GLU A 123 -1.12 -6.26 17.81
C GLU A 123 -0.46 -5.19 18.68
N TYR A 124 -1.08 -4.85 19.81
CA TYR A 124 -0.55 -3.90 20.78
C TYR A 124 0.78 -4.37 21.37
N GLU A 125 0.83 -5.61 21.86
CA GLU A 125 2.05 -6.18 22.45
C GLU A 125 3.18 -6.29 21.42
N LYS A 126 2.85 -6.71 20.19
CA LYS A 126 3.81 -6.75 19.08
C LYS A 126 4.35 -5.35 18.77
N ALA A 127 3.51 -4.33 18.78
CA ALA A 127 3.94 -2.95 18.57
C ALA A 127 4.85 -2.45 19.69
N CYS A 128 4.50 -2.73 20.95
CA CYS A 128 5.35 -2.41 22.11
C CYS A 128 6.71 -3.09 22.03
N HIS A 129 6.75 -4.37 21.64
CA HIS A 129 7.99 -5.11 21.47
C HIS A 129 8.87 -4.49 20.36
N ASN A 130 8.30 -4.17 19.20
CA ASN A 130 9.03 -3.52 18.13
C ASN A 130 9.61 -2.16 18.56
N LEU A 131 8.83 -1.36 19.30
CA LEU A 131 9.28 -0.07 19.81
C LEU A 131 10.44 -0.23 20.79
N PHE A 132 10.35 -1.23 21.66
CA PHE A 132 11.40 -1.57 22.61
C PHE A 132 12.70 -1.95 21.89
N GLU A 133 12.65 -2.86 20.93
CA GLU A 133 13.85 -3.27 20.17
C GLU A 133 14.50 -2.10 19.43
N GLU A 134 13.70 -1.25 18.77
CA GLU A 134 14.24 -0.12 18.03
C GLU A 134 14.87 0.92 18.96
N ASN A 135 14.30 1.11 20.15
CA ASN A 135 14.89 1.97 21.17
C ASN A 135 16.23 1.40 21.68
N GLU A 136 16.33 0.10 21.96
CA GLU A 136 17.58 -0.54 22.37
C GLU A 136 18.65 -0.42 21.27
N LYS A 137 18.29 -0.70 20.01
CA LYS A 137 19.20 -0.52 18.87
C LYS A 137 19.68 0.93 18.76
N ALA A 138 18.80 1.92 18.99
CA ALA A 138 19.17 3.33 18.97
C ALA A 138 20.15 3.68 20.09
N GLN A 139 19.91 3.21 21.31
CA GLN A 139 20.79 3.43 22.45
C GLN A 139 22.17 2.79 22.25
N ILE A 140 22.22 1.57 21.72
CA ILE A 140 23.48 0.88 21.41
C ILE A 140 24.28 1.66 20.35
N ARG A 141 23.63 2.19 19.31
CA ARG A 141 24.30 3.00 18.27
C ARG A 141 24.87 4.29 18.84
N LEU A 142 24.12 4.99 19.70
CA LEU A 142 24.61 6.19 20.38
C LEU A 142 25.83 5.87 21.26
N LEU A 143 25.77 4.77 22.02
CA LEU A 143 26.89 4.32 22.84
C LEU A 143 28.11 3.94 21.98
N GLU A 144 27.90 3.25 20.86
CA GLU A 144 28.96 2.89 19.92
C GLU A 144 29.65 4.13 19.36
N GLU A 145 28.91 5.16 18.99
CA GLU A 145 29.45 6.44 18.51
C GLU A 145 30.29 7.13 19.60
N GLU A 146 29.82 7.15 20.84
CA GLU A 146 30.56 7.72 21.96
C GLU A 146 31.86 6.94 22.25
N VAL A 147 31.78 5.60 22.23
CA VAL A 147 32.93 4.72 22.40
C VAL A 147 33.94 4.94 21.29
N ARG A 148 33.51 5.00 20.03
CA ARG A 148 34.37 5.26 18.87
C ARG A 148 35.05 6.62 18.97
N ARG A 149 34.31 7.66 19.39
CA ARG A 149 34.89 9.00 19.66
C ARG A 149 35.97 8.93 20.74
N LYS A 150 35.72 8.27 21.87
CA LYS A 150 36.70 8.15 22.97
C LYS A 150 37.92 7.33 22.59
N MET A 151 37.76 6.27 21.79
CA MET A 151 38.87 5.51 21.23
C MET A 151 39.74 6.39 20.32
N SER A 152 39.15 7.27 19.50
CA SER A 152 39.89 8.20 18.64
C SER A 152 40.60 9.32 19.41
N GLU A 153 40.00 9.83 20.49
CA GLU A 153 40.61 10.87 21.33
C GLU A 153 41.85 10.36 22.06
N ARG A 154 41.75 9.15 22.63
CA ARG A 154 42.80 8.60 23.51
C ARG A 154 43.82 7.73 22.78
N ASN A 155 43.42 7.06 21.71
CA ASN A 155 44.23 6.07 20.98
C ASN A 155 44.75 4.90 21.87
N ASP A 156 44.12 4.65 23.02
CA ASP A 156 44.56 3.66 24.01
C ASP A 156 44.20 2.21 23.66
N TYR A 157 43.28 2.01 22.70
CA TYR A 157 42.73 0.68 22.37
C TYR A 157 43.14 0.23 20.97
N GLN A 158 43.43 -1.07 20.82
CA GLN A 158 43.63 -1.70 19.52
C GLN A 158 42.28 -1.89 18.81
N ALA A 159 41.73 -0.81 18.28
CA ALA A 159 40.51 -0.83 17.47
C ALA A 159 40.80 -1.25 16.01
N TYR A 160 39.77 -1.25 15.14
CA TYR A 160 39.88 -1.65 13.72
C TYR A 160 40.98 -0.93 12.92
N TYR A 161 41.41 0.25 13.34
CA TYR A 161 42.46 1.04 12.68
C TYR A 161 43.87 0.75 13.21
N TYR A 162 44.01 -0.08 14.24
CA TYR A 162 45.30 -0.42 14.81
C TYR A 162 46.15 -1.21 13.83
N ARG A 163 47.30 -0.64 13.46
CA ARG A 163 48.33 -1.35 12.69
C ARG A 163 49.35 -1.92 13.68
N PRO A 164 49.48 -3.26 13.78
CA PRO A 164 50.49 -3.84 14.64
C PRO A 164 51.87 -3.44 14.14
N THR A 165 52.63 -2.74 15.00
CA THR A 165 54.03 -2.41 14.73
C THR A 165 54.91 -3.15 15.73
N VAL A 166 56.02 -3.70 15.24
CA VAL A 166 56.98 -4.40 16.09
C VAL A 166 57.80 -3.35 16.84
N ALA A 167 57.82 -3.43 18.18
CA ALA A 167 58.43 -2.42 19.06
C ALA A 167 59.87 -2.05 18.67
N LYS A 168 60.66 -3.01 18.16
CA LYS A 168 62.03 -2.79 17.70
C LYS A 168 62.12 -1.77 16.57
N TYR A 169 61.28 -1.90 15.54
CA TYR A 169 61.33 -1.02 14.37
C TYR A 169 60.64 0.33 14.62
N HIS A 170 59.63 0.35 15.49
CA HIS A 170 58.95 1.59 15.89
C HIS A 170 59.88 2.57 16.64
N ARG A 171 60.77 2.06 17.51
CA ARG A 171 61.74 2.89 18.23
C ARG A 171 62.70 3.58 17.25
N VAL A 172 63.27 2.81 16.33
CA VAL A 172 64.19 3.31 15.31
C VAL A 172 63.51 4.34 14.40
N SER A 173 62.26 4.10 13.97
CA SER A 173 61.53 5.06 13.15
C SER A 173 61.17 6.35 13.89
N LYS A 174 60.92 6.27 15.21
CA LYS A 174 60.62 7.44 16.05
C LYS A 174 61.85 8.31 16.25
N GLU A 175 63.00 7.69 16.56
CA GLU A 175 64.29 8.40 16.66
C GLU A 175 64.63 9.12 15.34
N ALA A 176 64.49 8.44 14.20
CA ALA A 176 64.73 9.05 12.89
C ALA A 176 63.76 10.20 12.55
N ALA A 177 62.50 10.11 12.99
CA ALA A 177 61.51 11.16 12.79
C ALA A 177 61.79 12.40 13.67
N GLU A 178 62.13 12.19 14.94
CA GLU A 178 62.51 13.26 15.87
C GLU A 178 63.78 13.98 15.40
N GLU A 179 64.76 13.25 14.87
CA GLU A 179 65.98 13.82 14.30
C GLU A 179 65.69 14.67 13.05
N LEU A 180 64.79 14.21 12.17
CA LEU A 180 64.33 14.99 11.01
C LEU A 180 63.54 16.24 11.41
N GLU A 181 62.68 16.18 12.42
CA GLU A 181 61.96 17.36 12.94
C GLU A 181 62.92 18.38 13.55
N ALA A 182 63.91 17.92 14.32
CA ALA A 182 64.95 18.79 14.89
C ALA A 182 65.79 19.49 13.82
N LEU A 183 66.09 18.79 12.72
CA LEU A 183 66.76 19.38 11.54
C LEU A 183 65.85 20.32 10.74
N ARG A 184 64.53 20.07 10.74
CA ARG A 184 63.55 20.83 9.97
C ARG A 184 63.23 22.20 10.57
N GLY A 185 63.41 22.38 11.89
CA GLY A 185 63.36 23.64 12.66
C GLY A 185 62.46 24.77 12.12
N ASP A 186 61.36 25.08 12.82
CA ASP A 186 60.34 26.14 12.56
C ASP A 186 60.22 26.73 11.14
#